data_AF-A0A351J7G3-F1
#
_entry.id   AF-A0A351J7G3-F1
#
_cell.length_a   1.000
_cell.length_b   1.000
_cell.length_c   1.000
_cell.angle_alpha   90.00
_cell.angle_beta   90.00
_cell.angle_gamma   90.00
#
_symmetry.space_group_name_H-M   'P 1'
#
loop_
_entity.id
_entity.type
_entity.pdbx_description
1 polymer ?
#
loop_
_entity_poly.entity_id
_entity_poly.type
_entity_poly.pdbx_seq_one_letter_code
_entity_poly.pdbx_strand_id
1 'polypeptide(L)'
;YTLNAAGQRIKIEEQGSVVEYGYDNLNRLTSEKRDGVVELDDSYTYDPVGNRRTKAALGGNASYIYDANDRLLSDGKYTYGWDAAGNLTSRSGPEGQTTYRYDAENRLVETSGPGGVVQYAYDAEGNRISRTTAAGTTVFVVDPNMPYAQVLEEHGPAGAKLYAYGNDMLNIQGPDGTHWFDYDGLGSVRALTDASGTLTDTYIYEAFGSVAHRTGTTANDFRFTGEQYDEALEMYYLRARYYEPGTGRFGQQDRRSGNPANPVTFNKYIYTNANPINNTDPSGLFSIPEITTSLGIQGFIRSIPGLTAKALGVGVVSGVFSTIYSIITDIEANRDITAKSVANAAISGFCFGFLSTFFTQYRWARIIIGTVVSGASLVDFVSSIKAGLTIRASLDLLIFMFSLRYLRADLRSLRYQPIDTSNFKGGTPTKNGGIRERIQFWKEWQTRYPETLSEANKAIIKGDRAPRIDATWCKYFPDQAPYMGEKLIHHHINYGAKAIPLPEPFHRYQPGRGILHP
;
A
#
# COMPACT_ATOMS: atom_id res chain seq x y z
N TYR A 1 14.53 0.55 -25.42
CA TYR A 1 14.22 -0.63 -24.59
C TYR A 1 13.81 -1.79 -25.46
N THR A 2 14.28 -2.99 -25.15
CA THR A 2 13.75 -4.24 -25.71
C THR A 2 13.03 -5.01 -24.61
N LEU A 3 11.82 -5.48 -24.91
CA LEU A 3 10.98 -6.21 -23.98
C LEU A 3 10.83 -7.67 -24.42
N ASN A 4 10.64 -8.58 -23.46
CA ASN A 4 10.20 -9.94 -23.76
C ASN A 4 8.67 -10.01 -23.91
N ALA A 5 8.13 -11.20 -24.18
CA ALA A 5 6.69 -11.42 -24.36
C ALA A 5 5.84 -11.15 -23.09
N ALA A 6 6.46 -11.18 -21.91
CA ALA A 6 5.82 -10.81 -20.65
C ALA A 6 5.88 -9.30 -20.36
N GLY A 7 6.47 -8.50 -21.26
CA GLY A 7 6.64 -7.06 -21.11
C GLY A 7 7.82 -6.65 -20.22
N GLN A 8 8.68 -7.60 -19.82
CA GLN A 8 9.85 -7.31 -19.00
C GLN A 8 10.99 -6.76 -19.87
N ARG A 9 11.69 -5.74 -19.38
CA ARG A 9 12.88 -5.17 -20.03
C ARG A 9 14.01 -6.20 -20.01
N ILE A 10 14.43 -6.65 -21.18
CA ILE A 10 15.57 -7.57 -21.35
C ILE A 10 16.80 -6.88 -21.91
N LYS A 11 16.65 -5.70 -22.51
CA LYS A 11 17.76 -4.89 -22.99
C LYS A 11 17.48 -3.39 -22.85
N ILE A 12 18.48 -2.64 -22.42
CA ILE A 12 18.50 -1.17 -22.40
C ILE A 12 19.72 -0.70 -23.18
N GLU A 13 19.53 0.29 -24.04
CA GLU A 13 20.64 1.02 -24.66
C GLU A 13 20.52 2.46 -24.16
N GLU A 14 21.51 2.90 -23.39
CA GLU A 14 21.47 4.19 -22.67
C GLU A 14 22.87 4.77 -22.55
N GLN A 15 23.04 6.07 -22.80
CA GLN A 15 24.29 6.81 -22.49
C GLN A 15 25.59 6.13 -22.99
N GLY A 16 25.55 5.46 -24.14
CA GLY A 16 26.70 4.73 -24.69
C GLY A 16 26.96 3.34 -24.08
N SER A 17 26.10 2.89 -23.18
CA SER A 17 26.08 1.55 -22.61
C SER A 17 24.96 0.69 -23.18
N VAL A 18 25.22 -0.61 -23.22
CA VAL A 18 24.23 -1.64 -23.49
C VAL A 18 24.09 -2.50 -22.24
N VAL A 19 22.86 -2.69 -21.78
CA VAL A 19 22.55 -3.51 -20.60
C VAL A 19 21.61 -4.63 -21.00
N GLU A 20 21.89 -5.85 -20.57
CA GLU A 20 21.06 -7.03 -20.78
C GLU A 20 20.62 -7.63 -19.44
N TYR A 21 19.35 -8.02 -19.36
CA TYR A 21 18.75 -8.57 -18.15
C TYR A 21 18.20 -9.97 -18.36
N GLY A 22 18.45 -10.85 -17.40
CA GLY A 22 17.88 -12.19 -17.32
C GLY A 22 16.85 -12.28 -16.18
N TYR A 23 15.85 -13.14 -16.34
CA TYR A 23 14.84 -13.40 -15.32
C TYR A 23 14.56 -14.90 -15.18
N ASP A 24 14.15 -15.32 -13.99
CA ASP A 24 13.61 -16.66 -13.78
C ASP A 24 12.11 -16.76 -14.11
N ASN A 25 11.55 -17.97 -14.01
CA ASN A 25 10.13 -18.22 -14.28
C ASN A 25 9.17 -17.57 -13.26
N LEU A 26 9.69 -17.03 -12.15
CA LEU A 26 8.93 -16.24 -11.18
C LEU A 26 9.12 -14.74 -11.42
N ASN A 27 9.70 -14.36 -12.56
CA ASN A 27 9.98 -12.99 -12.96
C ASN A 27 10.97 -12.26 -12.05
N ARG A 28 11.79 -12.98 -11.28
CA ARG A 28 12.87 -12.39 -10.47
C ARG A 28 14.10 -12.18 -11.34
N LEU A 29 14.81 -11.08 -11.13
CA LEU A 29 16.01 -10.73 -11.89
C LEU A 29 17.15 -11.70 -11.60
N THR A 30 17.67 -12.42 -12.58
CA THR A 30 18.77 -13.38 -12.39
C THR A 30 20.11 -12.88 -12.88
N SER A 31 20.14 -11.89 -13.77
CA SER A 31 21.38 -11.32 -14.28
C SER A 31 21.23 -9.88 -14.75
N GLU A 32 22.30 -9.11 -14.61
CA GLU A 32 22.53 -7.81 -15.25
C GLU A 32 23.92 -7.84 -15.86
N LYS A 33 24.01 -7.73 -17.19
CA LYS A 33 25.28 -7.55 -17.88
C LYS A 33 25.29 -6.19 -18.55
N ARG A 34 26.32 -5.40 -18.31
CA ARG A 34 26.48 -4.07 -18.89
C ARG A 34 27.83 -3.98 -19.59
N ASP A 35 27.80 -3.56 -20.85
CA ASP A 35 28.97 -3.16 -21.62
C ASP A 35 28.93 -1.63 -21.83
N GLY A 36 30.08 -0.94 -21.83
CA GLY A 36 30.19 0.49 -22.18
C GLY A 36 30.92 1.34 -21.12
N VAL A 37 30.24 2.36 -20.58
CA VAL A 37 30.86 3.33 -19.63
C VAL A 37 31.33 2.65 -18.35
N VAL A 38 30.53 1.69 -17.86
CA VAL A 38 30.86 0.82 -16.73
C VAL A 38 30.57 -0.60 -17.16
N GLU A 39 31.55 -1.48 -16.96
CA GLU A 39 31.39 -2.91 -17.19
C GLU A 39 30.80 -3.58 -15.95
N LEU A 40 29.71 -4.33 -16.10
CA LEU A 40 29.08 -5.13 -15.05
C LEU A 40 28.76 -6.53 -15.59
N ASP A 41 28.93 -7.55 -14.74
CA ASP A 41 28.50 -8.92 -15.02
C ASP A 41 27.99 -9.53 -13.72
N ASP A 42 26.77 -9.16 -13.38
CA ASP A 42 26.10 -9.54 -12.15
C ASP A 42 25.15 -10.72 -12.39
N SER A 43 25.18 -11.71 -11.50
CA SER A 43 24.18 -12.77 -11.44
C SER A 43 23.68 -13.01 -10.02
N TYR A 44 22.40 -13.34 -9.92
CA TYR A 44 21.68 -13.47 -8.65
C TYR A 44 21.00 -14.83 -8.55
N THR A 45 21.08 -15.42 -7.36
CA THR A 45 20.28 -16.62 -7.02
C THR A 45 19.36 -16.32 -5.86
N TYR A 46 18.27 -17.08 -5.74
CA TYR A 46 17.25 -16.86 -4.73
C TYR A 46 16.84 -18.17 -4.07
N ASP A 47 16.42 -18.09 -2.81
CA ASP A 47 15.72 -19.20 -2.15
C ASP A 47 14.25 -19.28 -2.60
N PRO A 48 13.49 -20.29 -2.14
CA PRO A 48 12.08 -20.46 -2.52
C PRO A 48 11.15 -19.32 -2.09
N VAL A 49 11.52 -18.52 -1.08
CA VAL A 49 10.72 -17.40 -0.57
C VAL A 49 11.21 -16.04 -1.09
N GLY A 50 12.17 -16.04 -2.02
CA GLY A 50 12.62 -14.85 -2.73
C GLY A 50 13.80 -14.12 -2.10
N ASN A 51 14.39 -14.63 -1.02
CA ASN A 51 15.61 -14.03 -0.48
C ASN A 51 16.77 -14.29 -1.45
N ARG A 52 17.51 -13.23 -1.80
CA ARG A 52 18.72 -13.36 -2.64
C ARG A 52 19.78 -14.15 -1.89
N ARG A 53 20.22 -15.31 -2.39
CA ARG A 53 21.22 -16.18 -1.75
C ARG A 53 22.64 -15.83 -2.15
N THR A 54 22.85 -15.46 -3.40
CA THR A 54 24.17 -15.05 -3.91
C THR A 54 24.04 -13.85 -4.84
N LYS A 55 25.09 -13.04 -4.89
CA LYS A 55 25.39 -12.08 -5.96
C LYS A 55 26.80 -12.41 -6.43
N ALA A 56 26.96 -12.90 -7.65
CA ALA A 56 28.27 -12.98 -8.29
C ALA A 56 28.44 -11.73 -9.14
N ALA A 57 29.58 -11.07 -9.03
CA ALA A 57 29.90 -9.81 -9.72
C ALA A 57 31.38 -9.81 -10.10
N LEU A 58 31.77 -8.95 -11.05
CA LEU A 58 33.19 -8.78 -11.43
C LEU A 58 34.09 -8.42 -10.24
N GLY A 59 33.57 -7.66 -9.29
CA GLY A 59 34.27 -7.25 -8.06
C GLY A 59 34.31 -8.33 -6.96
N GLY A 60 33.72 -9.50 -7.17
CA GLY A 60 33.68 -10.61 -6.22
C GLY A 60 32.27 -11.11 -5.93
N ASN A 61 32.20 -12.22 -5.19
CA ASN A 61 30.94 -12.90 -4.89
C ASN A 61 30.50 -12.60 -3.46
N ALA A 62 29.23 -12.24 -3.28
CA ALA A 62 28.56 -12.10 -2.01
C ALA A 62 27.62 -13.29 -1.76
N SER A 63 27.54 -13.73 -0.50
CA SER A 63 26.60 -14.75 -0.02
C SER A 63 25.79 -14.19 1.11
N TYR A 64 24.47 -14.37 1.03
CA TYR A 64 23.53 -13.80 1.98
C TYR A 64 22.93 -14.89 2.86
N ILE A 65 22.95 -14.65 4.17
CA ILE A 65 22.45 -15.57 5.20
C ILE A 65 21.23 -14.93 5.85
N TYR A 66 20.16 -15.71 6.02
CA TYR A 66 18.89 -15.24 6.56
C TYR A 66 18.47 -16.11 7.73
N ASP A 67 17.65 -15.57 8.62
CA ASP A 67 16.94 -16.36 9.62
C ASP A 67 15.59 -16.88 9.11
N ALA A 68 14.86 -17.59 9.98
CA ALA A 68 13.56 -18.18 9.66
C ALA A 68 12.44 -17.14 9.41
N ASN A 69 12.68 -15.86 9.69
CA ASN A 69 11.75 -14.76 9.45
C ASN A 69 12.22 -13.88 8.27
N ASP A 70 13.08 -14.40 7.39
CA ASP A 70 13.62 -13.71 6.21
C ASP A 70 14.47 -12.47 6.54
N ARG A 71 14.94 -12.33 7.79
CA ARG A 71 15.81 -11.22 8.21
C ARG A 71 17.24 -11.52 7.81
N LEU A 72 17.91 -10.57 7.15
CA LEU A 72 19.30 -10.73 6.72
C LEU A 72 20.19 -10.80 7.95
N LEU A 73 20.97 -11.86 8.13
CA LEU A 73 21.96 -11.98 9.20
C LEU A 73 23.36 -11.58 8.73
N SER A 74 23.68 -11.82 7.45
CA SER A 74 24.94 -11.38 6.83
C SER A 74 24.82 -11.30 5.31
N ASP A 75 25.57 -10.39 4.68
CA ASP A 75 25.76 -10.29 3.23
C ASP A 75 27.17 -10.70 2.77
N GLY A 76 27.98 -11.27 3.68
CA GLY A 76 29.38 -11.61 3.45
C GLY A 76 30.37 -10.49 3.83
N LYS A 77 29.94 -9.22 3.87
CA LYS A 77 30.77 -8.07 4.32
C LYS A 77 30.36 -7.60 5.73
N TYR A 78 29.07 -7.53 5.98
CA TYR A 78 28.44 -7.07 7.21
C TYR A 78 27.63 -8.18 7.88
N THR A 79 27.40 -8.01 9.18
CA THR A 79 26.42 -8.74 9.97
C THR A 79 25.34 -7.79 10.47
N TYR A 80 24.14 -8.32 10.69
CA TYR A 80 22.96 -7.50 10.95
C TYR A 80 22.19 -8.01 12.17
N GLY A 81 21.79 -7.07 13.04
CA GLY A 81 20.95 -7.33 14.21
C GLY A 81 19.53 -6.82 14.03
N TRP A 82 18.56 -7.47 14.68
CA TRP A 82 17.13 -7.17 14.52
C TRP A 82 16.40 -7.17 15.85
N ASP A 83 15.38 -6.32 15.97
CA ASP A 83 14.43 -6.38 17.09
C ASP A 83 13.32 -7.44 16.86
N ALA A 84 12.46 -7.59 17.86
CA ALA A 84 11.33 -8.52 17.81
C ALA A 84 10.21 -8.05 16.86
N ALA A 85 10.17 -6.76 16.50
CA ALA A 85 9.23 -6.19 15.53
C ALA A 85 9.74 -6.30 14.09
N GLY A 86 10.94 -6.86 13.89
CA GLY A 86 11.54 -7.07 12.58
C GLY A 86 12.20 -5.83 11.98
N ASN A 87 12.57 -4.84 12.80
CA ASN A 87 13.38 -3.71 12.38
C ASN A 87 14.88 -4.01 12.54
N LEU A 88 15.69 -3.54 11.59
CA LEU A 88 17.15 -3.63 11.63
C LEU A 88 17.68 -2.74 12.76
N THR A 89 18.33 -3.29 13.78
CA THR A 89 18.87 -2.51 14.90
C THR A 89 20.37 -2.26 14.81
N SER A 90 21.10 -3.06 14.04
CA SER A 90 22.55 -2.88 13.86
C SER A 90 23.07 -3.45 12.54
N ARG A 91 24.09 -2.79 11.99
CA ARG A 91 24.92 -3.23 10.85
C ARG A 91 26.38 -3.15 11.29
N SER A 92 27.05 -4.28 11.42
CA SER A 92 28.45 -4.37 11.86
C SER A 92 29.34 -4.87 10.74
N GLY A 93 30.46 -4.21 10.49
CA GLY A 93 31.44 -4.66 9.49
C GLY A 93 32.81 -4.01 9.68
N PRO A 94 33.68 -4.07 8.66
CA PRO A 94 35.06 -3.59 8.75
C PRO A 94 35.21 -2.12 9.17
N GLU A 95 34.24 -1.29 8.82
CA GLU A 95 34.23 0.15 9.11
C GLU A 95 33.72 0.46 10.53
N GLY A 96 33.18 -0.53 11.24
CA GLY A 96 32.58 -0.39 12.56
C GLY A 96 31.10 -0.81 12.59
N GLN A 97 30.40 -0.44 13.66
CA GLN A 97 28.99 -0.75 13.86
C GLN A 97 28.14 0.51 13.72
N THR A 98 27.12 0.44 12.86
CA THR A 98 26.03 1.40 12.81
C THR A 98 24.83 0.82 13.54
N THR A 99 24.19 1.61 14.40
CA THR A 99 22.98 1.27 15.13
C THR A 99 21.81 2.09 14.60
N TYR A 100 20.61 1.53 14.71
CA TYR A 100 19.38 2.11 14.19
C TYR A 100 18.32 2.09 15.30
N ARG A 101 17.65 3.21 15.51
CA ARG A 101 16.58 3.35 16.52
C ARG A 101 15.26 3.73 15.87
N TYR A 102 14.20 3.15 16.39
CA TYR A 102 12.84 3.35 15.90
C TYR A 102 11.94 3.91 17.00
N ASP A 103 10.92 4.67 16.61
CA ASP A 103 9.84 5.07 17.52
C ASP A 103 8.79 3.97 17.70
N ALA A 104 7.76 4.26 18.51
CA ALA A 104 6.67 3.32 18.80
C ALA A 104 5.87 2.95 17.55
N GLU A 105 5.83 3.84 16.56
CA GLU A 105 5.22 3.65 15.26
C GLU A 105 6.16 2.94 14.26
N ASN A 106 7.26 2.35 14.72
CA ASN A 106 8.35 1.74 13.93
C ASN A 106 8.83 2.61 12.75
N ARG A 107 9.07 3.89 12.97
CA ARG A 107 9.75 4.79 12.02
C ARG A 107 11.19 4.99 12.46
N LEU A 108 12.14 5.00 11.53
CA LEU A 108 13.56 5.20 11.85
C LEU A 108 13.79 6.63 12.34
N VAL A 109 14.14 6.82 13.61
CA VAL A 109 14.33 8.16 14.20
C VAL A 109 15.78 8.53 14.41
N GLU A 110 16.69 7.55 14.49
CA GLU A 110 18.11 7.82 14.66
C GLU A 110 18.98 6.69 14.08
N THR A 111 20.10 7.06 13.49
CA THR A 111 21.24 6.17 13.28
C THR A 111 22.49 6.73 13.95
N SER A 112 23.34 5.83 14.45
CA SER A 112 24.59 6.20 15.10
C SER A 112 25.67 5.18 14.76
N GLY A 113 26.79 5.64 14.18
CA GLY A 113 27.90 4.79 13.78
C GLY A 113 29.13 5.59 13.32
N PRO A 114 30.04 4.95 12.56
CA PRO A 114 31.25 5.58 12.03
C PRO A 114 30.98 6.83 11.17
N GLY A 115 29.83 6.87 10.48
CA GLY A 115 29.37 8.04 9.71
C GLY A 115 28.81 9.19 10.57
N GLY A 116 28.81 9.05 11.89
CA GLY A 116 28.22 10.01 12.82
C GLY A 116 26.79 9.65 13.24
N VAL A 117 26.11 10.63 13.81
CA VAL A 117 24.70 10.53 14.23
C VAL A 117 23.82 11.24 13.22
N VAL A 118 22.75 10.57 12.81
CA VAL A 118 21.70 11.14 11.97
C VAL A 118 20.36 10.96 12.66
N GLN A 119 19.56 12.02 12.74
CA GLN A 119 18.25 12.00 13.37
C GLN A 119 17.16 12.42 12.40
N TYR A 120 15.96 11.86 12.57
CA TYR A 120 14.81 12.10 11.72
C TYR A 120 13.59 12.47 12.55
N ALA A 121 12.81 13.43 12.05
CA ALA A 121 11.48 13.73 12.58
C ALA A 121 10.41 13.51 11.52
N TYR A 122 9.22 13.15 12.00
CA TYR A 122 8.06 12.84 11.17
C TYR A 122 6.85 13.65 11.64
N ASP A 123 5.93 13.95 10.73
CA ASP A 123 4.62 14.50 11.06
C ASP A 123 3.69 13.41 11.66
N ALA A 124 2.44 13.79 11.94
CA ALA A 124 1.44 12.89 12.50
C ALA A 124 1.00 11.80 11.51
N GLU A 125 1.13 12.07 10.20
CA GLU A 125 0.81 11.17 9.11
C GLU A 125 1.97 10.21 8.76
N GLY A 126 3.15 10.43 9.33
CA GLY A 126 4.33 9.58 9.14
C GLY A 126 5.25 10.02 8.01
N ASN A 127 5.07 11.22 7.45
CA ASN A 127 5.98 11.78 6.46
C ASN A 127 7.19 12.40 7.16
N ARG A 128 8.39 12.18 6.61
CA ARG A 128 9.62 12.76 7.12
C ARG A 128 9.63 14.28 6.90
N ILE A 129 9.75 15.04 7.97
CA ILE A 129 9.76 16.51 7.96
C ILE A 129 11.11 17.11 8.34
N SER A 130 12.03 16.34 8.91
CA SER A 130 13.42 16.78 9.07
C SER A 130 14.44 15.64 9.07
N ARG A 131 15.67 16.01 8.74
CA ARG A 131 16.89 15.21 8.87
C ARG A 131 17.97 16.09 9.52
N THR A 132 18.56 15.63 10.61
CA THR A 132 19.67 16.29 11.30
C THR A 132 20.92 15.43 11.20
N THR A 133 21.99 15.98 10.62
CA THR A 133 23.32 15.37 10.56
C THR A 133 24.34 16.25 11.27
N ALA A 134 25.62 15.84 11.29
CA ALA A 134 26.72 16.68 11.77
C ALA A 134 26.85 18.01 11.00
N ALA A 135 26.37 18.09 9.75
CA ALA A 135 26.38 19.32 8.96
C ALA A 135 25.27 20.30 9.38
N GLY A 136 24.23 19.83 10.07
CA GLY A 136 23.10 20.61 10.53
C GLY A 136 21.75 19.96 10.19
N THR A 137 20.67 20.73 10.39
CA THR A 137 19.30 20.25 10.17
C THR A 137 18.74 20.71 8.84
N THR A 138 18.31 19.77 8.01
CA THR A 138 17.46 20.02 6.84
C THR A 138 16.00 19.79 7.22
N VAL A 139 15.14 20.77 6.94
CA VAL A 139 13.69 20.71 7.11
C VAL A 139 13.03 20.54 5.74
N PHE A 140 12.03 19.67 5.67
CA PHE A 140 11.27 19.39 4.46
C PHE A 140 9.87 20.01 4.55
N VAL A 141 9.48 20.77 3.54
CA VAL A 141 8.08 21.17 3.32
C VAL A 141 7.46 20.11 2.43
N VAL A 142 6.49 19.37 2.98
CA VAL A 142 5.90 18.20 2.32
C VAL A 142 4.47 18.51 1.89
N ASP A 143 4.10 18.13 0.65
CA ASP A 143 2.72 18.04 0.21
C ASP A 143 2.16 16.64 0.47
N PRO A 144 1.24 16.49 1.46
CA PRO A 144 0.62 15.20 1.76
C PRO A 144 -0.62 14.91 0.91
N ASN A 145 -1.04 15.81 0.02
CA ASN A 145 -2.31 15.67 -0.74
C ASN A 145 -2.18 14.83 -2.02
N MET A 146 -0.95 14.50 -2.40
CA MET A 146 -0.65 13.62 -3.52
C MET A 146 -0.78 12.14 -3.11
N PRO A 147 -0.96 11.19 -4.05
CA PRO A 147 -1.05 9.76 -3.73
C PRO A 147 0.14 9.24 -2.91
N TYR A 148 1.31 9.87 -3.11
CA TYR A 148 2.51 9.69 -2.31
C TYR A 148 3.01 11.07 -1.90
N ALA A 149 3.39 11.24 -0.63
CA ALA A 149 3.88 12.52 -0.13
C ALA A 149 5.11 13.00 -0.93
N GLN A 150 5.13 14.27 -1.31
CA GLN A 150 6.18 14.88 -2.12
C GLN A 150 6.85 16.03 -1.36
N VAL A 151 8.16 16.19 -1.50
CA VAL A 151 8.90 17.30 -0.89
C VAL A 151 8.84 18.49 -1.84
N LEU A 152 8.18 19.57 -1.45
CA LEU A 152 8.12 20.81 -2.24
C LEU A 152 9.35 21.69 -2.00
N GLU A 153 9.87 21.70 -0.77
CA GLU A 153 11.02 22.52 -0.41
C GLU A 153 11.92 21.82 0.61
N GLU A 154 13.22 22.08 0.51
CA GLU A 154 14.23 21.75 1.51
C GLU A 154 14.87 23.03 2.05
N HIS A 155 15.00 23.16 3.37
CA HIS A 155 15.68 24.27 4.03
C HIS A 155 16.76 23.73 4.94
N GLY A 156 18.03 24.04 4.69
CA GLY A 156 19.11 23.54 5.52
C GLY A 156 20.45 24.25 5.31
N PRO A 157 21.54 23.70 5.87
CA PRO A 157 22.88 24.28 5.80
C PRO A 157 23.40 24.47 4.37
N ALA A 158 22.92 23.64 3.43
CA ALA A 158 23.27 23.71 2.01
C ALA A 158 22.45 24.75 1.23
N GLY A 159 21.64 25.57 1.91
CA GLY A 159 20.70 26.51 1.29
C GLY A 159 19.32 25.90 1.06
N ALA A 160 18.42 26.72 0.49
CA ALA A 160 17.07 26.29 0.16
C ALA A 160 17.03 25.64 -1.22
N LYS A 161 16.24 24.57 -1.37
CA LYS A 161 15.92 23.95 -2.66
C LYS A 161 14.41 23.91 -2.83
N LEU A 162 13.92 24.27 -4.02
CA LEU A 162 12.51 24.20 -4.39
C LEU A 162 12.34 23.17 -5.51
N TYR A 163 11.31 22.33 -5.38
CA TYR A 163 11.01 21.27 -6.33
C TYR A 163 9.71 21.60 -7.06
N ALA A 164 9.78 21.63 -8.40
CA ALA A 164 8.60 21.80 -9.23
C ALA A 164 8.09 20.45 -9.73
N TYR A 165 6.78 20.23 -9.64
CA TYR A 165 6.14 18.98 -10.06
C TYR A 165 5.13 19.20 -11.19
N GLY A 166 5.09 18.26 -12.12
CA GLY A 166 4.01 18.04 -13.08
C GLY A 166 3.37 16.68 -12.78
N ASN A 167 3.34 15.79 -13.78
CA ASN A 167 3.04 14.38 -13.53
C ASN A 167 4.19 13.69 -12.77
N ASP A 168 5.42 14.10 -13.07
CA ASP A 168 6.65 13.72 -12.38
C ASP A 168 7.36 15.00 -11.89
N MET A 169 8.43 14.84 -11.10
CA MET A 169 9.24 15.99 -10.69
C MET A 169 9.98 16.56 -11.90
N LEU A 170 9.92 17.88 -12.09
CA LEU A 170 10.40 18.52 -13.32
C LEU A 170 11.78 19.12 -13.16
N ASN A 171 11.99 19.85 -12.07
CA ASN A 171 13.25 20.52 -11.80
C ASN A 171 13.47 20.74 -10.31
N ILE A 172 14.72 21.05 -9.99
CA ILE A 172 15.18 21.53 -8.69
C ILE A 172 15.76 22.93 -8.88
N GLN A 173 15.28 23.88 -8.10
CA GLN A 173 15.85 25.21 -7.99
C GLN A 173 16.63 25.30 -6.68
N GLY A 174 17.95 25.32 -6.77
CA GLY A 174 18.86 25.42 -5.63
C GLY A 174 19.71 26.70 -5.66
N PRO A 175 20.64 26.86 -4.71
CA PRO A 175 21.57 27.99 -4.67
C PRO A 175 22.51 28.07 -5.88
N ASP A 176 22.72 26.96 -6.56
CA ASP A 176 23.55 26.79 -7.75
C ASP A 176 22.78 26.97 -9.06
N GLY A 177 21.46 27.23 -9.01
CA GLY A 177 20.62 27.47 -10.17
C GLY A 177 19.46 26.48 -10.30
N THR A 178 18.85 26.44 -11.47
CA THR A 178 17.78 25.49 -11.80
C THR A 178 18.34 24.35 -12.65
N HIS A 179 18.01 23.12 -12.26
CA HIS A 179 18.40 21.90 -12.96
C HIS A 179 17.16 21.06 -13.25
N TRP A 180 17.03 20.55 -14.47
CA TRP A 180 15.90 19.73 -14.92
C TRP A 180 16.24 18.26 -14.83
N PHE A 181 15.27 17.44 -14.41
CA PHE A 181 15.45 16.01 -14.28
C PHE A 181 15.14 15.28 -15.58
N ASP A 182 16.09 14.44 -16.01
CA ASP A 182 15.92 13.54 -17.16
C ASP A 182 15.79 12.11 -16.68
N TYR A 183 14.67 11.46 -17.00
CA TYR A 183 14.30 10.15 -16.46
C TYR A 183 14.46 9.00 -17.46
N ASP A 184 14.70 7.79 -16.93
CA ASP A 184 14.46 6.56 -17.68
C ASP A 184 12.98 6.13 -17.63
N GLY A 185 12.63 5.08 -18.39
CA GLY A 185 11.26 4.55 -18.41
C GLY A 185 10.80 3.87 -17.12
N LEU A 186 11.66 3.71 -16.10
CA LEU A 186 11.28 3.28 -14.75
C LEU A 186 10.99 4.49 -13.84
N GLY A 187 11.38 5.70 -14.25
CA GLY A 187 11.28 6.93 -13.48
C GLY A 187 12.55 7.26 -12.69
N SER A 188 13.68 6.60 -12.96
CA SER A 188 14.96 6.94 -12.31
C SER A 188 15.59 8.17 -12.95
N VAL A 189 16.13 9.09 -12.15
CA VAL A 189 16.89 10.24 -12.67
C VAL A 189 18.19 9.75 -13.30
N ARG A 190 18.33 9.87 -14.61
CA ARG A 190 19.54 9.47 -15.35
C ARG A 190 20.47 10.62 -15.66
N ALA A 191 19.94 11.84 -15.67
CA ALA A 191 20.68 13.02 -16.03
C ALA A 191 20.05 14.28 -15.41
N LEU A 192 20.87 15.32 -15.30
CA LEU A 192 20.41 16.69 -15.04
C LEU A 192 20.87 17.60 -16.18
N THR A 193 20.00 18.51 -16.58
CA THR A 193 20.32 19.57 -17.54
C THR A 193 20.18 20.96 -16.91
N ASP A 194 21.02 21.90 -17.33
CA ASP A 194 20.94 23.29 -16.90
C ASP A 194 19.94 24.12 -17.74
N ALA A 195 19.83 25.42 -17.45
CA ALA A 195 18.90 26.32 -18.13
C ALA A 195 19.20 26.52 -19.64
N SER A 196 20.38 26.12 -20.11
CA SER A 196 20.74 26.12 -21.53
C SER A 196 20.41 24.80 -22.24
N GLY A 197 19.95 23.79 -21.50
CA GLY A 197 19.77 22.43 -21.98
C GLY A 197 21.06 21.62 -22.05
N THR A 198 22.13 22.08 -21.38
CA THR A 198 23.41 21.36 -21.33
C THR A 198 23.36 20.31 -20.23
N LEU A 199 23.83 19.10 -20.54
CA LEU A 199 23.96 18.00 -19.56
C LEU A 199 25.04 18.32 -18.53
N THR A 200 24.68 18.38 -17.25
CA THR A 200 25.60 18.70 -16.14
C THR A 200 25.96 17.48 -15.30
N ASP A 201 25.01 16.57 -15.10
CA ASP A 201 25.15 15.39 -14.26
C ASP A 201 24.61 14.17 -14.99
N THR A 202 25.23 13.02 -14.76
CA THR A 202 24.73 11.72 -15.25
C THR A 202 24.78 10.71 -14.12
N TYR A 203 23.86 9.75 -14.15
CA TYR A 203 23.79 8.66 -13.20
C TYR A 203 23.66 7.34 -13.96
N ILE A 204 24.47 6.36 -13.56
CA ILE A 204 24.36 4.96 -13.96
C ILE A 204 24.10 4.14 -12.71
N TYR A 205 23.02 3.38 -12.72
CA TYR A 205 22.62 2.52 -11.61
C TYR A 205 22.92 1.05 -11.94
N GLU A 206 23.31 0.29 -10.91
CA GLU A 206 23.10 -1.16 -10.89
C GLU A 206 21.60 -1.48 -10.82
N ALA A 207 21.22 -2.72 -11.13
CA ALA A 207 19.82 -3.12 -11.24
C ALA A 207 18.96 -2.84 -10.00
N PHE A 208 19.55 -2.88 -8.80
CA PHE A 208 18.87 -2.63 -7.54
C PHE A 208 18.97 -1.16 -7.07
N GLY A 209 19.53 -0.26 -7.88
CA GLY A 209 19.51 1.19 -7.62
C GLY A 209 20.75 1.75 -6.93
N SER A 210 21.78 0.94 -6.70
CA SER A 210 23.11 1.42 -6.29
C SER A 210 23.73 2.24 -7.42
N VAL A 211 24.40 3.34 -7.11
CA VAL A 211 25.05 4.17 -8.13
C VAL A 211 26.36 3.51 -8.55
N ALA A 212 26.41 3.00 -9.78
CA ALA A 212 27.61 2.43 -10.39
C ALA A 212 28.57 3.52 -10.91
N HIS A 213 28.02 4.61 -11.43
CA HIS A 213 28.80 5.76 -11.89
C HIS A 213 27.97 7.03 -11.86
N ARG A 214 28.64 8.15 -11.56
CA ARG A 214 28.04 9.48 -11.52
C ARG A 214 29.03 10.51 -12.06
N THR A 215 28.52 11.47 -12.83
CA THR A 215 29.23 12.72 -13.16
C THR A 215 28.49 13.92 -12.61
N GLY A 216 29.18 15.07 -12.57
CA GLY A 216 28.62 16.32 -12.07
C GLY A 216 28.67 16.43 -10.54
N THR A 217 28.37 17.62 -10.04
CA THR A 217 28.48 17.97 -8.61
C THR A 217 27.19 18.54 -8.03
N THR A 218 26.11 18.56 -8.81
CA THR A 218 24.84 19.16 -8.40
C THR A 218 24.26 18.40 -7.21
N ALA A 219 23.84 19.11 -6.17
CA ALA A 219 23.34 18.49 -4.94
C ALA A 219 21.93 17.91 -5.15
N ASN A 220 21.85 16.64 -5.56
CA ASN A 220 20.61 15.94 -5.85
C ASN A 220 20.37 14.72 -4.95
N ASP A 221 19.26 14.77 -4.22
CA ASP A 221 18.82 13.69 -3.34
C ASP A 221 17.84 12.75 -4.07
N PHE A 222 17.18 13.16 -5.17
CA PHE A 222 16.21 12.32 -5.88
C PHE A 222 16.87 11.53 -7.02
N ARG A 223 16.91 10.20 -6.90
CA ARG A 223 17.77 9.34 -7.75
C ARG A 223 16.99 8.17 -8.36
N PHE A 224 17.35 6.94 -8.01
CA PHE A 224 16.71 5.73 -8.53
C PHE A 224 15.20 5.76 -8.31
N THR A 225 14.43 5.43 -9.35
CA THR A 225 12.96 5.50 -9.37
C THR A 225 12.36 6.86 -8.97
N GLY A 226 13.16 7.93 -8.96
CA GLY A 226 12.72 9.27 -8.59
C GLY A 226 12.54 9.45 -7.08
N GLU A 227 13.09 8.53 -6.27
CA GLU A 227 12.92 8.53 -4.82
C GLU A 227 14.11 9.19 -4.10
N GLN A 228 13.84 9.72 -2.90
CA GLN A 228 14.82 10.48 -2.13
C GLN A 228 15.87 9.55 -1.51
N TYR A 229 17.10 9.64 -1.99
CA TYR A 229 18.29 8.99 -1.46
C TYR A 229 18.84 9.76 -0.28
N ASP A 230 19.04 9.05 0.83
CA ASP A 230 19.69 9.57 2.01
C ASP A 230 21.16 9.18 2.01
N GLU A 231 22.02 10.11 1.59
CA GLU A 231 23.47 9.88 1.48
C GLU A 231 24.09 9.42 2.80
N ALA A 232 23.53 9.83 3.95
CA ALA A 232 24.07 9.45 5.26
C ALA A 232 23.73 8.01 5.66
N LEU A 233 22.69 7.42 5.05
CA LEU A 233 22.30 6.02 5.27
C LEU A 233 22.70 5.10 4.12
N GLU A 234 22.95 5.68 2.95
CA GLU A 234 23.05 4.98 1.68
C GLU A 234 21.75 4.25 1.29
N MET A 235 20.60 4.80 1.70
CA MET A 235 19.27 4.19 1.53
C MET A 235 18.27 5.16 0.88
N TYR A 236 17.28 4.61 0.18
CA TYR A 236 16.15 5.37 -0.33
C TYR A 236 15.02 5.47 0.71
N TYR A 237 14.53 6.68 0.97
CA TYR A 237 13.35 6.91 1.80
C TYR A 237 12.08 6.70 0.96
N LEU A 238 11.41 5.57 1.17
CA LEU A 238 10.16 5.21 0.48
C LEU A 238 8.96 5.42 1.40
N ARG A 239 8.95 6.53 2.15
CA ARG A 239 7.88 6.93 3.08
C ARG A 239 7.71 5.97 4.25
N ALA A 240 7.06 4.83 4.04
CA ALA A 240 6.82 3.84 5.11
C ALA A 240 8.09 3.12 5.56
N ARG A 241 9.08 2.95 4.67
CA ARG A 241 10.31 2.19 4.95
C ARG A 241 11.51 2.77 4.20
N TYR A 242 12.71 2.43 4.69
CA TYR A 242 13.97 2.68 3.98
C TYR A 242 14.39 1.46 3.18
N TYR A 243 14.68 1.68 1.90
CA TYR A 243 15.16 0.68 0.95
C TYR A 243 16.68 0.75 0.80
N GLU A 244 17.35 -0.37 1.01
CA GLU A 244 18.81 -0.51 0.90
C GLU A 244 19.17 -1.12 -0.47
N PRO A 245 19.66 -0.31 -1.43
CA PRO A 245 19.94 -0.78 -2.78
C PRO A 245 21.05 -1.83 -2.84
N GLY A 246 22.06 -1.75 -1.96
CA GLY A 246 23.18 -2.70 -1.97
C GLY A 246 22.73 -4.14 -1.67
N THR A 247 21.80 -4.29 -0.73
CA THR A 247 21.21 -5.60 -0.38
C THR A 247 19.93 -5.92 -1.17
N GLY A 248 19.34 -4.95 -1.85
CA GLY A 248 18.11 -5.11 -2.63
C GLY A 248 16.87 -5.38 -1.77
N ARG A 249 16.84 -4.86 -0.53
CA ARG A 249 15.77 -5.15 0.44
C ARG A 249 15.53 -4.00 1.41
N PHE A 250 14.42 -4.11 2.14
CA PHE A 250 14.08 -3.21 3.24
C PHE A 250 14.78 -3.62 4.55
N GLY A 251 15.13 -2.62 5.35
CA GLY A 251 15.59 -2.78 6.74
C GLY A 251 14.46 -2.91 7.77
N GLN A 252 13.20 -2.95 7.31
CA GLN A 252 12.02 -3.03 8.17
C GLN A 252 11.00 -3.99 7.59
N GLN A 253 10.33 -4.73 8.48
CA GLN A 253 9.27 -5.65 8.10
C GLN A 253 8.09 -4.89 7.49
N ASP A 254 7.58 -5.36 6.36
CA ASP A 254 6.29 -4.92 5.85
C ASP A 254 5.18 -5.28 6.84
N ARG A 255 4.40 -4.28 7.26
CA ARG A 255 3.26 -4.45 8.18
C ARG A 255 2.05 -5.08 7.51
N ARG A 256 2.02 -5.17 6.19
CA ARG A 256 0.93 -5.83 5.47
C ARG A 256 1.01 -7.34 5.66
N SER A 257 -0.16 -7.97 5.79
CA SER A 257 -0.24 -9.42 6.02
C SER A 257 0.26 -10.28 4.85
N GLY A 258 0.43 -9.71 3.65
CA GLY A 258 0.70 -10.46 2.42
C GLY A 258 -0.59 -10.95 1.76
N ASN A 259 -0.47 -11.40 0.51
CA ASN A 259 -1.56 -11.84 -0.34
C ASN A 259 -1.40 -13.34 -0.67
N PRO A 260 -2.33 -14.21 -0.26
CA PRO A 260 -2.31 -15.63 -0.60
C PRO A 260 -2.31 -15.92 -2.11
N ALA A 261 -2.86 -15.01 -2.93
CA ALA A 261 -2.83 -15.13 -4.39
C ALA A 261 -1.50 -14.70 -5.01
N ASN A 262 -0.62 -14.04 -4.25
CA ASN A 262 0.73 -13.70 -4.65
C ASN A 262 1.74 -14.04 -3.53
N PRO A 263 2.13 -15.33 -3.39
CA PRO A 263 2.86 -15.81 -2.22
C PRO A 263 4.19 -15.10 -1.94
N VAL A 264 4.82 -14.49 -2.95
CA VAL A 264 6.05 -13.69 -2.75
C VAL A 264 5.85 -12.53 -1.77
N THR A 265 4.62 -11.99 -1.65
CA THR A 265 4.27 -10.91 -0.70
C THR A 265 4.22 -11.37 0.77
N PHE A 266 4.44 -12.66 1.04
CA PHE A 266 4.70 -13.14 2.39
C PHE A 266 6.14 -12.86 2.83
N ASN A 267 7.09 -12.72 1.90
CA ASN A 267 8.40 -12.17 2.22
C ASN A 267 8.25 -10.69 2.57
N LYS A 268 8.59 -10.32 3.79
CA LYS A 268 8.32 -8.99 4.34
C LYS A 268 9.39 -7.94 4.04
N TYR A 269 10.45 -8.32 3.34
CA TYR A 269 11.62 -7.47 3.17
C TYR A 269 12.04 -7.28 1.71
N ILE A 270 11.53 -8.10 0.79
CA ILE A 270 11.92 -8.05 -0.61
C ILE A 270 11.46 -6.74 -1.26
N TYR A 271 12.37 -6.07 -1.96
CA TYR A 271 12.00 -4.94 -2.80
C TYR A 271 11.45 -5.46 -4.12
N THR A 272 10.25 -5.01 -4.48
CA THR A 272 9.61 -5.22 -5.79
C THR A 272 9.61 -6.66 -6.31
N ASN A 273 9.53 -7.63 -5.39
CA ASN A 273 9.61 -9.06 -5.67
C ASN A 273 10.89 -9.48 -6.42
N ALA A 274 12.02 -8.83 -6.09
CA ALA A 274 13.31 -8.99 -6.76
C ALA A 274 13.25 -8.71 -8.27
N ASN A 275 12.37 -7.81 -8.70
CA ASN A 275 12.29 -7.33 -10.08
C ASN A 275 12.31 -5.79 -10.12
N PRO A 276 13.41 -5.16 -9.69
CA PRO A 276 13.53 -3.70 -9.62
C PRO A 276 13.57 -3.06 -11.02
N ILE A 277 13.92 -3.80 -12.06
CA ILE A 277 14.00 -3.29 -13.43
C ILE A 277 12.62 -3.01 -14.03
N ASN A 278 11.57 -3.70 -13.58
CA ASN A 278 10.22 -3.56 -14.14
C ASN A 278 9.21 -2.94 -13.17
N ASN A 279 9.57 -2.83 -11.90
CA ASN A 279 8.64 -2.52 -10.83
C ASN A 279 9.24 -1.46 -9.90
N THR A 280 8.39 -0.61 -9.33
CA THR A 280 8.74 0.39 -8.31
C THR A 280 7.84 0.23 -7.09
N ASP A 281 8.31 0.61 -5.90
CA ASP A 281 7.50 0.69 -4.67
C ASP A 281 7.60 2.10 -4.04
N PRO A 282 6.87 3.09 -4.58
CA PRO A 282 6.90 4.46 -4.04
C PRO A 282 6.37 4.57 -2.60
N SER A 283 5.57 3.60 -2.17
CA SER A 283 4.96 3.59 -0.84
C SER A 283 5.86 3.00 0.24
N GLY A 284 6.89 2.26 -0.17
CA GLY A 284 7.64 1.36 0.68
C GLY A 284 6.77 0.26 1.28
N LEU A 285 5.68 -0.19 0.66
CA LEU A 285 4.79 -1.25 1.17
C LEU A 285 4.39 -2.29 0.11
N PHE A 286 4.44 -1.97 -1.18
CA PHE A 286 4.09 -2.89 -2.25
C PHE A 286 4.55 -2.31 -3.59
N SER A 287 4.94 -3.18 -4.52
CA SER A 287 5.23 -2.70 -5.88
C SER A 287 3.95 -2.38 -6.67
N ILE A 288 4.02 -1.39 -7.56
CA ILE A 288 2.88 -1.01 -8.43
C ILE A 288 2.26 -2.24 -9.14
N PRO A 289 3.06 -3.22 -9.64
CA PRO A 289 2.51 -4.40 -10.29
C PRO A 289 1.86 -5.43 -9.37
N GLU A 290 2.09 -5.43 -8.06
CA GLU A 290 1.35 -6.30 -7.12
C GLU A 290 -0.15 -5.96 -7.07
N ILE A 291 -0.50 -4.69 -7.34
CA ILE A 291 -1.90 -4.27 -7.48
C ILE A 291 -2.49 -4.79 -8.80
N THR A 292 -1.75 -4.73 -9.91
CA THR A 292 -2.29 -5.04 -11.26
C THR A 292 -2.27 -6.53 -11.59
N THR A 293 -1.25 -7.28 -11.17
CA THR A 293 -1.15 -8.74 -11.40
C THR A 293 -2.14 -9.54 -10.56
N SER A 294 -2.46 -9.11 -9.33
CA SER A 294 -3.49 -9.76 -8.52
C SER A 294 -4.89 -9.65 -9.14
N LEU A 295 -5.18 -8.53 -9.83
CA LEU A 295 -6.42 -8.32 -10.59
C LEU A 295 -6.48 -9.18 -11.86
N GLY A 296 -5.36 -9.29 -12.60
CA GLY A 296 -5.26 -10.08 -13.82
C GLY A 296 -5.35 -11.60 -13.58
N ILE A 297 -4.65 -12.12 -12.57
CA ILE A 297 -4.65 -13.55 -12.21
C ILE A 297 -6.02 -13.99 -11.69
N GLN A 298 -6.71 -13.17 -10.88
CA GLN A 298 -8.08 -13.44 -10.44
C GLN A 298 -9.08 -13.40 -11.60
N GLY A 299 -8.89 -12.50 -12.56
CA GLY A 299 -9.69 -12.45 -13.80
C GLY A 299 -9.51 -13.71 -14.66
N PHE A 300 -8.28 -14.21 -14.77
CA PHE A 300 -7.93 -15.41 -15.53
C PHE A 300 -8.37 -16.72 -14.85
N ILE A 301 -8.20 -16.87 -13.53
CA ILE A 301 -8.70 -18.03 -12.78
C ILE A 301 -10.23 -18.15 -12.86
N ARG A 302 -10.93 -17.01 -12.92
CA ARG A 302 -12.39 -16.95 -13.11
C ARG A 302 -12.83 -17.14 -14.57
N SER A 303 -11.92 -17.07 -15.54
CA SER A 303 -12.20 -17.33 -16.95
C SER A 303 -12.00 -18.79 -17.37
N ILE A 304 -11.47 -19.65 -16.48
CA ILE A 304 -11.39 -21.11 -16.71
C ILE A 304 -12.81 -21.70 -16.73
N PRO A 305 -13.29 -22.20 -17.89
CA PRO A 305 -14.62 -22.78 -18.00
C PRO A 305 -14.69 -24.08 -17.19
N GLY A 306 -15.46 -24.08 -16.09
CA GLY A 306 -15.61 -25.24 -15.21
C GLY A 306 -15.81 -24.89 -13.73
N LEU A 307 -15.21 -23.78 -13.25
CA LEU A 307 -15.50 -23.25 -11.91
C LEU A 307 -16.80 -22.43 -11.85
N THR A 308 -17.24 -21.91 -13.00
CA THR A 308 -18.44 -21.08 -13.16
C THR A 308 -19.75 -21.86 -13.08
N ALA A 309 -19.77 -23.18 -13.30
CA ALA A 309 -20.99 -23.97 -13.29
C ALA A 309 -21.66 -24.04 -11.89
N LYS A 310 -20.89 -24.01 -10.80
CA LYS A 310 -21.45 -23.97 -9.44
C LYS A 310 -21.90 -22.58 -9.00
N ALA A 311 -21.30 -21.52 -9.57
CA ALA A 311 -21.68 -20.13 -9.26
C ALA A 311 -22.90 -19.64 -10.06
N LEU A 312 -23.21 -20.27 -11.20
CA LEU A 312 -24.40 -19.96 -12.01
C LEU A 312 -25.73 -20.31 -11.32
N GLY A 313 -25.74 -21.21 -10.34
CA GLY A 313 -26.97 -21.61 -9.64
C GLY A 313 -27.65 -20.49 -8.85
N VAL A 314 -26.92 -19.44 -8.46
CA VAL A 314 -27.47 -18.34 -7.64
C VAL A 314 -27.92 -17.15 -8.50
N GLY A 315 -27.27 -16.92 -9.65
CA GLY A 315 -27.61 -15.81 -10.57
C GLY A 315 -28.89 -16.03 -11.39
N VAL A 316 -29.22 -17.29 -11.70
CA VAL A 316 -30.42 -17.63 -12.48
C VAL A 316 -31.70 -17.32 -11.69
N VAL A 317 -31.68 -17.47 -10.36
CA VAL A 317 -32.87 -17.24 -9.52
C VAL A 317 -33.27 -15.76 -9.48
N SER A 318 -32.31 -14.84 -9.35
CA SER A 318 -32.61 -13.39 -9.31
C SER A 318 -33.03 -12.80 -10.67
N GLY A 319 -32.52 -13.33 -11.78
CA GLY A 319 -32.91 -12.90 -13.13
C GLY A 319 -34.36 -13.27 -13.49
N VAL A 320 -34.82 -14.43 -13.01
CA VAL A 320 -36.21 -14.89 -13.20
C VAL A 320 -37.20 -13.97 -12.45
N PHE A 321 -36.90 -13.57 -11.21
CA PHE A 321 -37.78 -12.67 -10.44
C PHE A 321 -37.91 -11.26 -11.06
N SER A 322 -36.81 -10.70 -11.58
CA SER A 322 -36.83 -9.38 -12.25
C SER A 322 -37.65 -9.39 -13.55
N THR A 323 -37.52 -10.47 -14.33
CA THR A 323 -38.26 -10.63 -15.58
C THR A 323 -39.77 -10.75 -15.32
N ILE A 324 -40.16 -11.53 -14.30
CA ILE A 324 -41.55 -11.68 -13.86
C ILE A 324 -42.13 -10.33 -13.38
N TYR A 325 -41.36 -9.54 -12.63
CA TYR A 325 -41.81 -8.23 -12.15
C TYR A 325 -42.07 -7.22 -13.28
N SER A 326 -41.23 -7.19 -14.33
CA SER A 326 -41.43 -6.32 -15.50
C SER A 326 -42.63 -6.73 -16.35
N ILE A 327 -42.88 -8.04 -16.47
CA ILE A 327 -44.05 -8.57 -17.18
C ILE A 327 -45.33 -8.20 -16.44
N ILE A 328 -45.35 -8.29 -15.11
CA ILE A 328 -46.49 -7.88 -14.28
C ILE A 328 -46.79 -6.38 -14.44
N THR A 329 -45.77 -5.53 -14.45
CA THR A 329 -45.95 -4.07 -14.59
C THR A 329 -46.40 -3.65 -15.99
N ASP A 330 -45.95 -4.33 -17.05
CA ASP A 330 -46.44 -4.08 -18.43
C ASP A 330 -47.89 -4.57 -18.63
N ILE A 331 -48.30 -5.66 -17.96
CA ILE A 331 -49.69 -6.15 -17.92
C ILE A 331 -50.59 -5.16 -17.17
N GLU A 332 -50.17 -4.67 -16.00
CA GLU A 332 -50.92 -3.67 -15.22
C GLU A 332 -51.05 -2.32 -15.95
N ALA A 333 -50.10 -2.01 -16.85
CA ALA A 333 -50.13 -0.82 -17.71
C ALA A 333 -50.82 -1.03 -19.07
N ASN A 334 -51.36 -2.23 -19.34
CA ASN A 334 -52.05 -2.62 -20.56
C ASN A 334 -51.23 -2.39 -21.85
N ARG A 335 -49.92 -2.67 -21.79
CA ARG A 335 -48.99 -2.52 -22.93
C ARG A 335 -48.69 -3.89 -23.55
N ASP A 336 -48.55 -3.93 -24.88
CA ASP A 336 -48.19 -5.17 -25.60
C ASP A 336 -46.79 -5.66 -25.19
N ILE A 337 -46.73 -6.86 -24.61
CA ILE A 337 -45.46 -7.52 -24.28
C ILE A 337 -44.83 -8.01 -25.58
N THR A 338 -43.82 -7.29 -26.06
CA THR A 338 -43.10 -7.67 -27.28
C THR A 338 -41.86 -8.50 -26.93
N ALA A 339 -41.40 -9.38 -27.83
CA ALA A 339 -40.16 -10.15 -27.63
C ALA A 339 -38.94 -9.24 -27.31
N LYS A 340 -38.99 -7.98 -27.74
CA LYS A 340 -37.99 -6.95 -27.46
C LYS A 340 -38.05 -6.42 -26.02
N SER A 341 -39.23 -6.29 -25.40
CA SER A 341 -39.35 -5.87 -24.00
C SER A 341 -38.88 -6.98 -23.06
N VAL A 342 -39.20 -8.25 -23.36
CA VAL A 342 -38.72 -9.42 -22.61
C VAL A 342 -37.20 -9.58 -22.74
N ALA A 343 -36.65 -9.41 -23.95
CA ALA A 343 -35.20 -9.44 -24.16
C ALA A 343 -34.48 -8.30 -23.41
N ASN A 344 -35.01 -7.08 -23.43
CA ASN A 344 -34.43 -5.95 -22.72
C ASN A 344 -34.52 -6.11 -21.20
N ALA A 345 -35.60 -6.70 -20.67
CA ALA A 345 -35.74 -7.02 -19.25
C ALA A 345 -34.76 -8.13 -18.80
N ALA A 346 -34.57 -9.16 -19.62
CA ALA A 346 -33.59 -10.21 -19.36
C ALA A 346 -32.15 -9.69 -19.38
N ILE A 347 -31.82 -8.82 -20.35
CA ILE A 347 -30.50 -8.17 -20.47
C ILE A 347 -30.25 -7.24 -19.28
N SER A 348 -31.23 -6.41 -18.91
CA SER A 348 -31.09 -5.51 -17.76
C SER A 348 -31.06 -6.25 -16.41
N GLY A 349 -31.84 -7.32 -16.25
CA GLY A 349 -31.77 -8.20 -15.07
C GLY A 349 -30.42 -8.92 -14.95
N PHE A 350 -29.85 -9.37 -16.07
CA PHE A 350 -28.50 -9.94 -16.13
C PHE A 350 -27.44 -8.89 -15.79
N CYS A 351 -27.54 -7.68 -16.35
CA CYS A 351 -26.64 -6.57 -16.05
C CYS A 351 -26.73 -6.12 -14.59
N PHE A 352 -27.93 -6.01 -14.01
CA PHE A 352 -28.11 -5.64 -12.61
C PHE A 352 -27.63 -6.73 -11.65
N GLY A 353 -27.86 -8.01 -11.95
CA GLY A 353 -27.32 -9.12 -11.16
C GLY A 353 -25.79 -9.21 -11.24
N PHE A 354 -25.22 -8.98 -12.43
CA PHE A 354 -23.77 -8.88 -12.63
C PHE A 354 -23.18 -7.68 -11.89
N LEU A 355 -23.76 -6.48 -12.05
CA LEU A 355 -23.33 -5.27 -11.33
C LEU A 355 -23.51 -5.41 -9.82
N SER A 356 -24.62 -5.93 -9.31
CA SER A 356 -24.84 -6.04 -7.86
C SER A 356 -23.87 -7.02 -7.22
N THR A 357 -23.58 -8.13 -7.90
CA THR A 357 -22.60 -9.15 -7.44
C THR A 357 -21.17 -8.64 -7.58
N PHE A 358 -20.87 -7.88 -8.62
CA PHE A 358 -19.59 -7.20 -8.82
C PHE A 358 -19.35 -6.11 -7.75
N PHE A 359 -20.34 -5.26 -7.46
CA PHE A 359 -20.24 -4.22 -6.44
C PHE A 359 -20.28 -4.73 -4.99
N THR A 360 -20.92 -5.89 -4.75
CA THR A 360 -20.83 -6.57 -3.43
C THR A 360 -19.51 -7.31 -3.25
N GLN A 361 -18.89 -7.86 -4.30
CA GLN A 361 -17.60 -8.56 -4.21
C GLN A 361 -16.35 -7.68 -4.31
N TYR A 362 -16.42 -6.49 -4.92
CA TYR A 362 -15.25 -5.64 -5.21
C TYR A 362 -15.35 -4.21 -4.64
N ARG A 363 -15.55 -4.09 -3.31
CA ARG A 363 -15.73 -2.79 -2.59
C ARG A 363 -14.53 -1.82 -2.64
N TRP A 364 -13.34 -2.27 -3.06
CA TRP A 364 -12.10 -1.48 -3.10
C TRP A 364 -11.77 -0.87 -4.49
N ALA A 365 -12.49 -1.26 -5.54
CA ALA A 365 -12.23 -0.81 -6.92
C ALA A 365 -12.84 0.57 -7.27
N ARG A 366 -13.37 1.32 -6.30
CA ARG A 366 -14.07 2.60 -6.55
C ARG A 366 -13.15 3.76 -6.93
N ILE A 367 -11.84 3.64 -6.71
CA ILE A 367 -10.87 4.74 -6.88
C ILE A 367 -10.27 4.80 -8.30
N ILE A 368 -10.16 3.67 -9.01
CA ILE A 368 -9.37 3.61 -10.27
C ILE A 368 -10.25 3.70 -11.53
N ILE A 369 -11.51 3.28 -11.46
CA ILE A 369 -12.42 3.37 -12.62
C ILE A 369 -12.89 4.81 -12.86
N GLY A 370 -12.82 5.70 -11.86
CA GLY A 370 -13.14 7.12 -12.05
C GLY A 370 -12.31 7.79 -13.14
N THR A 371 -11.00 7.50 -13.18
CA THR A 371 -10.06 8.13 -14.11
C THR A 371 -10.08 7.50 -15.51
N VAL A 372 -10.37 6.19 -15.60
CA VAL A 372 -10.46 5.48 -16.88
C VAL A 372 -11.82 5.71 -17.56
N VAL A 373 -12.90 5.82 -16.78
CA VAL A 373 -14.22 6.18 -17.32
C VAL A 373 -14.28 7.65 -17.69
N SER A 374 -13.56 8.56 -17.02
CA SER A 374 -13.54 9.99 -17.40
C SER A 374 -12.93 10.27 -18.78
N GLY A 375 -12.02 9.41 -19.27
CA GLY A 375 -11.47 9.52 -20.63
C GLY A 375 -12.47 9.07 -21.71
N ALA A 376 -13.19 7.98 -21.46
CA ALA A 376 -14.22 7.47 -22.36
C ALA A 376 -15.48 8.35 -22.35
N SER A 377 -15.89 8.85 -21.18
CA SER A 377 -17.06 9.69 -21.04
C SER A 377 -16.87 11.11 -21.60
N LEU A 378 -15.64 11.61 -21.73
CA LEU A 378 -15.38 12.90 -22.38
C LEU A 378 -15.56 12.79 -23.91
N VAL A 379 -15.18 11.65 -24.49
CA VAL A 379 -15.41 11.35 -25.91
C VAL A 379 -16.90 11.18 -26.19
N ASP A 380 -17.64 10.51 -25.30
CA ASP A 380 -19.10 10.39 -25.39
C ASP A 380 -19.84 11.71 -25.06
N PHE A 381 -19.26 12.56 -24.21
CA PHE A 381 -19.76 13.91 -23.91
C PHE A 381 -19.63 14.86 -25.10
N VAL A 382 -18.48 14.86 -25.78
CA VAL A 382 -18.29 15.62 -27.03
C VAL A 382 -19.20 15.10 -28.15
N SER A 383 -19.47 13.79 -28.16
CA SER A 383 -20.40 13.14 -29.09
C SER A 383 -21.87 13.48 -28.82
N SER A 384 -22.26 13.62 -27.55
CA SER A 384 -23.64 13.95 -27.14
C SER A 384 -23.97 15.44 -27.23
N ILE A 385 -22.98 16.34 -27.09
CA ILE A 385 -23.13 17.77 -27.39
C ILE A 385 -23.42 17.98 -28.89
N LYS A 386 -22.80 17.20 -29.78
CA LYS A 386 -23.09 17.23 -31.23
C LYS A 386 -24.49 16.69 -31.57
N ALA A 387 -25.12 15.94 -30.67
CA ALA A 387 -26.43 15.32 -30.86
C ALA A 387 -27.61 16.06 -30.19
N GLY A 388 -27.36 17.20 -29.51
CA GLY A 388 -28.42 18.13 -29.08
C GLY A 388 -29.35 17.65 -27.96
N LEU A 389 -28.94 16.72 -27.08
CA LEU A 389 -29.77 16.28 -25.94
C LEU A 389 -29.43 17.04 -24.65
N THR A 390 -30.29 17.98 -24.24
CA THR A 390 -30.01 18.97 -23.18
C THR A 390 -30.47 18.60 -21.75
N ILE A 391 -31.12 17.46 -21.50
CA ILE A 391 -31.76 17.20 -20.18
C ILE A 391 -31.05 16.15 -19.32
N ARG A 392 -30.28 15.20 -19.89
CA ARG A 392 -29.60 14.14 -19.12
C ARG A 392 -28.32 14.59 -18.40
N ALA A 393 -27.65 15.64 -18.88
CA ALA A 393 -26.38 16.11 -18.34
C ALA A 393 -26.49 16.69 -16.91
N SER A 394 -27.68 17.11 -16.48
CA SER A 394 -27.90 17.79 -15.20
C SER A 394 -28.04 16.82 -14.01
N LEU A 395 -28.45 15.56 -14.24
CA LEU A 395 -28.62 14.56 -13.19
C LEU A 395 -27.28 13.90 -12.77
N ASP A 396 -26.38 13.71 -13.73
CA ASP A 396 -25.08 13.07 -13.49
C ASP A 396 -24.13 13.96 -12.67
N LEU A 397 -24.24 15.29 -12.82
CA LEU A 397 -23.50 16.27 -12.01
C LEU A 397 -23.95 16.26 -10.53
N LEU A 398 -25.23 15.98 -10.27
CA LEU A 398 -25.78 15.91 -8.91
C LEU A 398 -25.30 14.65 -8.17
N ILE A 399 -25.22 13.52 -8.88
CA ILE A 399 -24.70 12.24 -8.36
C ILE A 399 -23.19 12.34 -8.09
N PHE A 400 -22.44 13.06 -8.93
CA PHE A 400 -21.02 13.34 -8.74
C PHE A 400 -20.73 14.11 -7.44
N MET A 401 -21.53 15.15 -7.12
CA MET A 401 -21.35 15.95 -5.90
C MET A 401 -21.74 15.19 -4.61
N PHE A 402 -22.75 14.31 -4.65
CA PHE A 402 -23.13 13.50 -3.49
C PHE A 402 -22.08 12.42 -3.15
N SER A 403 -21.31 11.97 -4.15
CA SER A 403 -20.33 10.89 -4.00
C SER A 403 -19.04 11.32 -3.27
N LEU A 404 -18.67 12.61 -3.35
CA LEU A 404 -17.48 13.16 -2.70
C LEU A 404 -17.63 13.33 -1.17
N ARG A 405 -18.87 13.49 -0.67
CA ARG A 405 -19.13 13.72 0.76
C ARG A 405 -18.98 12.46 1.64
N TYR A 406 -19.01 11.27 1.03
CA TYR A 406 -18.95 9.98 1.73
C TYR A 406 -17.54 9.36 1.82
N LEU A 407 -16.51 9.99 1.24
CA LEU A 407 -15.17 9.39 1.08
C LEU A 407 -14.26 9.48 2.32
N ARG A 408 -14.67 10.15 3.42
CA ARG A 408 -13.75 10.48 4.52
C ARG A 408 -13.76 9.54 5.75
N ALA A 409 -14.56 8.47 5.79
CA ALA A 409 -14.92 7.85 7.08
C ALA A 409 -14.58 6.37 7.34
N ASP A 410 -14.20 5.49 6.40
CA ASP A 410 -14.44 4.06 6.67
C ASP A 410 -13.51 3.02 6.00
N LEU A 411 -12.22 2.98 6.38
CA LEU A 411 -11.30 1.92 5.96
C LEU A 411 -10.76 1.01 7.08
N ARG A 412 -11.11 1.23 8.36
CA ARG A 412 -10.72 0.33 9.47
C ARG A 412 -11.76 -0.75 9.81
N SER A 413 -13.03 -0.60 9.42
CA SER A 413 -14.17 -1.45 9.86
C SER A 413 -14.39 -2.78 9.10
N LEU A 414 -13.58 -3.10 8.08
CA LEU A 414 -13.94 -4.13 7.08
C LEU A 414 -13.72 -5.61 7.47
N ARG A 415 -13.19 -5.92 8.66
CA ARG A 415 -13.14 -7.30 9.17
C ARG A 415 -14.17 -7.63 10.24
N TYR A 416 -14.99 -6.66 10.66
CA TYR A 416 -15.83 -6.83 11.82
C TYR A 416 -17.16 -6.09 11.66
N GLN A 417 -18.26 -6.84 11.67
CA GLN A 417 -19.60 -6.24 11.68
C GLN A 417 -19.88 -5.74 13.11
N PRO A 418 -20.25 -4.45 13.31
CA PRO A 418 -20.59 -3.95 14.63
C PRO A 418 -21.73 -4.78 15.23
N ILE A 419 -21.65 -5.03 16.53
CA ILE A 419 -22.72 -5.69 17.28
C ILE A 419 -23.93 -4.76 17.27
N ASP A 420 -25.07 -5.26 16.77
CA ASP A 420 -26.28 -4.47 16.61
C ASP A 420 -26.95 -4.30 17.96
N THR A 421 -26.63 -3.19 18.62
CA THR A 421 -27.13 -2.88 19.94
C THR A 421 -28.63 -2.60 19.97
N SER A 422 -29.30 -2.47 18.81
CA SER A 422 -30.74 -2.25 18.72
C SER A 422 -31.58 -3.51 18.98
N ASN A 423 -30.98 -4.70 18.93
CA ASN A 423 -31.66 -5.99 19.18
C ASN A 423 -31.59 -6.47 20.64
N PHE A 424 -30.95 -5.72 21.54
CA PHE A 424 -30.90 -6.05 22.97
C PHE A 424 -32.28 -5.85 23.61
N LYS A 425 -33.15 -6.85 23.49
CA LYS A 425 -34.43 -6.90 24.22
C LYS A 425 -34.15 -7.14 25.70
N GLY A 426 -34.19 -6.09 26.52
CA GLY A 426 -34.17 -6.26 27.98
C GLY A 426 -33.88 -5.00 28.80
N GLY A 427 -33.09 -4.05 28.30
CA GLY A 427 -32.69 -2.89 29.10
C GLY A 427 -33.68 -1.72 29.03
N THR A 428 -33.94 -1.08 30.18
CA THR A 428 -34.66 0.19 30.23
C THR A 428 -33.92 1.23 29.37
N PRO A 429 -34.56 1.80 28.33
CA PRO A 429 -33.92 2.83 27.52
C PRO A 429 -33.60 4.04 28.40
N THR A 430 -32.36 4.50 28.36
CA THR A 430 -32.04 5.84 28.90
C THR A 430 -32.75 6.91 28.04
N LYS A 431 -32.98 8.11 28.60
CA LYS A 431 -33.55 9.28 27.88
C LYS A 431 -32.89 9.58 26.52
N ASN A 432 -31.67 9.07 26.29
CA ASN A 432 -30.88 9.27 25.08
C ASN A 432 -30.67 8.00 24.23
N GLY A 433 -31.40 6.90 24.50
CA GLY A 433 -31.45 5.72 23.63
C GLY A 433 -30.37 4.64 23.84
N GLY A 434 -29.61 4.67 24.94
CA GLY A 434 -28.63 3.63 25.28
C GLY A 434 -29.18 2.54 26.22
N ILE A 435 -28.79 1.28 25.98
CA ILE A 435 -29.12 0.06 26.77
C ILE A 435 -27.99 -0.23 27.77
N ARG A 436 -28.29 -0.85 28.93
CA ARG A 436 -27.40 -0.96 30.11
C ARG A 436 -26.88 -2.37 30.46
N GLU A 437 -27.00 -3.38 29.60
CA GLU A 437 -26.69 -4.76 30.00
C GLU A 437 -25.35 -5.31 29.49
N ARG A 438 -24.33 -5.19 30.36
CA ARG A 438 -22.94 -5.62 30.11
C ARG A 438 -22.78 -7.08 29.68
N ILE A 439 -23.64 -7.99 30.15
CA ILE A 439 -23.45 -9.43 29.89
C ILE A 439 -24.03 -9.89 28.56
N GLN A 440 -25.11 -9.27 28.09
CA GLN A 440 -25.74 -9.62 26.81
C GLN A 440 -24.82 -9.34 25.63
N PHE A 441 -24.06 -8.23 25.72
CA PHE A 441 -22.98 -7.92 24.80
C PHE A 441 -21.96 -9.05 24.68
N TRP A 442 -21.46 -9.59 25.81
CA TRP A 442 -20.46 -10.66 25.79
C TRP A 442 -21.02 -11.99 25.29
N LYS A 443 -22.31 -12.27 25.51
CA LYS A 443 -22.99 -13.45 24.93
C LYS A 443 -23.09 -13.34 23.40
N GLU A 444 -23.40 -12.16 22.87
CA GLU A 444 -23.41 -11.93 21.42
C GLU A 444 -22.01 -11.94 20.83
N TRP A 445 -21.03 -11.34 21.52
CA TRP A 445 -19.62 -11.38 21.15
C TRP A 445 -19.12 -12.82 21.05
N GLN A 446 -19.40 -13.65 22.05
CA GLN A 446 -19.02 -15.06 22.03
C GLN A 446 -19.65 -15.82 20.85
N THR A 447 -20.86 -15.46 20.45
CA THR A 447 -21.54 -16.10 19.33
C THR A 447 -20.92 -15.69 17.98
N ARG A 448 -20.53 -14.41 17.85
CA ARG A 448 -20.04 -13.85 16.60
C ARG A 448 -18.54 -14.02 16.39
N TYR A 449 -17.77 -14.01 17.48
CA TYR A 449 -16.31 -14.08 17.50
C TYR A 449 -15.82 -15.13 18.53
N PRO A 450 -16.27 -16.39 18.43
CA PRO A 450 -15.93 -17.43 19.40
C PRO A 450 -14.43 -17.73 19.49
N GLU A 451 -13.68 -17.44 18.43
CA GLU A 451 -12.22 -17.64 18.33
C GLU A 451 -11.42 -16.66 19.19
N THR A 452 -11.97 -15.49 19.52
CA THR A 452 -11.26 -14.48 20.31
C THR A 452 -11.31 -14.77 21.81
N LEU A 453 -12.04 -15.79 22.25
CA LEU A 453 -12.25 -16.13 23.65
C LEU A 453 -11.72 -17.53 23.95
N SER A 454 -10.92 -17.65 25.01
CA SER A 454 -10.56 -18.97 25.55
C SER A 454 -11.78 -19.71 26.11
N GLU A 455 -11.66 -21.03 26.28
CA GLU A 455 -12.69 -21.83 26.95
C GLU A 455 -12.97 -21.35 28.39
N ALA A 456 -11.94 -20.83 29.09
CA ALA A 456 -12.10 -20.22 30.40
C ALA A 456 -12.98 -18.95 30.33
N ASN A 457 -12.75 -18.08 29.35
CA ASN A 457 -13.56 -16.88 29.15
C ASN A 457 -14.99 -17.21 28.69
N LYS A 458 -15.18 -18.23 27.85
CA LYS A 458 -16.52 -18.73 27.49
C LYS A 458 -17.26 -19.27 28.71
N ALA A 459 -16.58 -19.95 29.64
CA ALA A 459 -17.17 -20.40 30.90
C ALA A 459 -17.52 -19.24 31.85
N ILE A 460 -16.69 -18.19 31.90
CA ILE A 460 -16.95 -16.97 32.66
C ILE A 460 -18.22 -16.26 32.16
N ILE A 461 -18.38 -16.16 30.83
CA ILE A 461 -19.58 -15.57 30.19
C ILE A 461 -20.83 -16.40 30.48
N LYS A 462 -20.74 -17.75 30.42
CA LYS A 462 -21.84 -18.65 30.81
C LYS A 462 -22.28 -18.47 32.27
N GLY A 463 -21.35 -18.10 33.15
CA GLY A 463 -21.62 -17.75 34.56
C GLY A 463 -22.01 -16.28 34.77
N ASP A 464 -22.56 -15.63 33.74
CA ASP A 464 -23.04 -14.24 33.70
C ASP A 464 -22.03 -13.19 34.19
N ARG A 465 -20.73 -13.44 33.95
CA ARG A 465 -19.64 -12.54 34.32
C ARG A 465 -18.89 -12.04 33.08
N ALA A 466 -18.32 -10.85 33.19
CA ALA A 466 -17.48 -10.29 32.14
C ALA A 466 -16.16 -11.09 32.03
N PRO A 467 -15.70 -11.42 30.80
CA PRO A 467 -14.44 -12.11 30.57
C PRO A 467 -13.24 -11.24 30.97
N ARG A 468 -12.05 -11.84 30.98
CA ARG A 468 -10.78 -11.18 31.27
C ARG A 468 -9.86 -11.22 30.05
N ILE A 469 -8.87 -10.35 30.03
CA ILE A 469 -7.81 -10.40 29.02
C ILE A 469 -6.92 -11.60 29.32
N ASP A 470 -6.82 -12.52 28.36
CA ASP A 470 -5.96 -13.70 28.41
C ASP A 470 -5.12 -13.83 27.13
N ALA A 471 -4.26 -14.84 27.08
CA ALA A 471 -3.39 -15.08 25.92
C ALA A 471 -4.18 -15.30 24.62
N THR A 472 -5.37 -15.90 24.68
CA THR A 472 -6.24 -16.06 23.51
C THR A 472 -6.73 -14.70 23.03
N TRP A 473 -7.17 -13.83 23.93
CA TRP A 473 -7.56 -12.46 23.58
C TRP A 473 -6.39 -11.68 22.96
N CYS A 474 -5.21 -11.74 23.59
CA CYS A 474 -4.02 -11.02 23.10
C CYS A 474 -3.49 -11.56 21.77
N LYS A 475 -3.72 -12.83 21.43
CA LYS A 475 -3.40 -13.38 20.10
C LYS A 475 -4.14 -12.66 18.99
N TYR A 476 -5.39 -12.26 19.23
CA TYR A 476 -6.22 -11.55 18.27
C TYR A 476 -6.14 -10.02 18.42
N PHE A 477 -5.79 -9.54 19.62
CA PHE A 477 -5.67 -8.13 19.96
C PHE A 477 -4.33 -7.87 20.69
N PRO A 478 -3.19 -7.90 19.97
CA PRO A 478 -1.86 -7.85 20.58
C PRO A 478 -1.60 -6.56 21.38
N ASP A 479 -2.21 -5.44 20.97
CA ASP A 479 -2.11 -4.16 21.69
C ASP A 479 -2.68 -4.21 23.12
N GLN A 480 -3.49 -5.23 23.44
CA GLN A 480 -4.07 -5.44 24.76
C GLN A 480 -3.19 -6.28 25.70
N ALA A 481 -2.03 -6.75 25.23
CA ALA A 481 -1.09 -7.52 26.02
C ALA A 481 -0.67 -6.87 27.35
N PRO A 482 -0.49 -5.53 27.47
CA PRO A 482 -0.15 -4.88 28.73
C PRO A 482 -1.23 -5.02 29.83
N TYR A 483 -2.48 -5.33 29.48
CA TYR A 483 -3.61 -5.41 30.40
C TYR A 483 -4.00 -6.85 30.76
N MET A 484 -3.08 -7.81 30.58
CA MET A 484 -3.34 -9.23 30.84
C MET A 484 -3.83 -9.47 32.27
N GLY A 485 -4.94 -10.23 32.41
CA GLY A 485 -5.60 -10.52 33.69
C GLY A 485 -6.67 -9.50 34.11
N GLU A 486 -6.73 -8.33 33.47
CA GLU A 486 -7.78 -7.33 33.75
C GLU A 486 -9.15 -7.76 33.21
N LYS A 487 -10.23 -7.23 33.81
CA LYS A 487 -11.60 -7.50 33.34
C LYS A 487 -11.87 -6.68 32.08
N LEU A 488 -12.44 -7.33 31.07
CA LEU A 488 -12.94 -6.63 29.88
C LEU A 488 -14.21 -5.84 30.22
N ILE A 489 -14.21 -4.55 29.88
CA ILE A 489 -15.31 -3.63 30.18
C ILE A 489 -15.64 -2.86 28.90
N HIS A 490 -16.80 -3.14 28.30
CA HIS A 490 -17.35 -2.29 27.23
C HIS A 490 -18.11 -1.10 27.84
N HIS A 491 -18.04 0.08 27.20
CA HIS A 491 -18.76 1.29 27.60
C HIS A 491 -20.06 1.44 26.81
N HIS A 492 -21.17 1.69 27.52
CA HIS A 492 -22.35 2.33 26.94
C HIS A 492 -22.21 3.82 27.18
N ILE A 493 -22.45 4.62 26.15
CA ILE A 493 -22.28 6.08 26.17
C ILE A 493 -22.79 6.70 27.49
N ASN A 494 -21.84 7.32 28.20
CA ASN A 494 -21.86 8.09 29.45
C ASN A 494 -21.35 7.41 30.74
N TYR A 495 -20.12 7.83 31.09
CA TYR A 495 -19.40 7.83 32.38
C TYR A 495 -18.86 6.50 32.94
N GLY A 496 -17.52 6.41 32.97
CA GLY A 496 -16.78 5.49 33.83
C GLY A 496 -15.31 5.36 33.43
N ALA A 497 -14.40 5.93 34.23
CA ALA A 497 -12.98 6.14 33.96
C ALA A 497 -12.07 4.88 33.96
N LYS A 498 -12.60 3.69 33.68
CA LYS A 498 -11.82 2.45 33.53
C LYS A 498 -12.49 1.54 32.51
N ALA A 499 -12.33 1.86 31.23
CA ALA A 499 -12.77 1.02 30.13
C ALA A 499 -11.54 0.61 29.32
N ILE A 500 -11.36 -0.70 29.13
CA ILE A 500 -10.42 -1.19 28.13
C ILE A 500 -11.20 -1.18 26.82
N PRO A 501 -10.80 -0.34 25.85
CA PRO A 501 -11.60 -0.10 24.67
C PRO A 501 -11.71 -1.38 23.85
N LEU A 502 -12.93 -1.63 23.34
CA LEU A 502 -13.05 -2.48 22.15
C LEU A 502 -12.12 -1.89 21.08
N PRO A 503 -11.46 -2.72 20.26
CA PRO A 503 -10.61 -2.20 19.20
C PRO A 503 -11.37 -1.15 18.39
N GLU A 504 -10.70 -0.06 18.04
CA GLU A 504 -11.23 1.08 17.31
C GLU A 504 -12.24 0.75 16.17
N PRO A 505 -12.07 -0.30 15.34
CA PRO A 505 -13.02 -0.61 14.27
C PRO A 505 -14.42 -1.06 14.69
N PHE A 506 -14.68 -1.25 15.99
CA PHE A 506 -15.98 -1.68 16.51
C PHE A 506 -16.83 -0.55 17.12
N HIS A 507 -16.33 0.69 17.15
CA HIS A 507 -17.09 1.86 17.57
C HIS A 507 -17.80 2.52 16.37
N ARG A 508 -19.08 2.90 16.54
CA ARG A 508 -19.81 3.65 15.51
C ARG A 508 -19.78 5.14 15.83
N TYR A 509 -19.17 5.94 14.96
CA TYR A 509 -19.37 7.39 14.92
C TYR A 509 -20.73 7.67 14.25
N GLN A 510 -21.61 8.44 14.91
CA GLN A 510 -22.81 8.99 14.28
C GLN A 510 -22.60 10.48 14.00
N PRO A 511 -22.58 10.92 12.73
CA PRO A 511 -22.50 12.34 12.40
C PRO A 511 -23.72 13.09 12.95
N GLY A 512 -23.49 14.08 13.83
CA GLY A 512 -24.54 14.95 14.38
C GLY A 512 -24.68 14.94 15.91
N ARG A 513 -23.89 14.15 16.66
CA ARG A 513 -23.96 14.13 18.15
C ARG A 513 -22.62 14.32 18.88
N GLY A 514 -21.68 15.04 18.26
CA GLY A 514 -20.45 15.46 18.91
C GLY A 514 -19.40 14.35 19.04
N ILE A 515 -18.14 14.79 19.04
CA ILE A 515 -16.93 13.99 19.21
C ILE A 515 -16.73 13.79 20.71
N LEU A 516 -16.41 12.58 21.15
CA LEU A 516 -16.06 12.29 22.55
C LEU A 516 -14.56 12.01 22.66
N HIS A 517 -13.84 12.99 23.20
CA HIS A 517 -12.48 12.98 23.73
C HIS A 517 -12.54 13.11 25.26
N PRO A 518 -11.46 12.87 26.05
CA PRO A 518 -10.05 12.76 25.66
C PRO A 518 -9.65 11.37 25.20
#